data_AF-A0A4R4F6Z2-F1
#
_entry.id   AF-A0A4R4F6Z2-F1
#
_cell.length_a   1.000
_cell.length_b   1.000
_cell.length_c   1.000
_cell.angle_alpha   90.00
_cell.angle_beta   90.00
_cell.angle_gamma   90.00
#
_symmetry.space_group_name_H-M   'P 1'
#
loop_
_entity.id
_entity.type
_entity.pdbx_description
1 polymer ?
#
loop_
_entity_poly.entity_id
_entity_poly.type
_entity_poly.pdbx_seq_one_letter_code
_entity_poly.pdbx_strand_id
1 'polypeptide(L)'
;MIKKVFGAALVLSIAACSTEEPVSVDVLNLEQTLAQITAFEQSAWGGCDRGRYNGVREEGDERLPFWVCEGVFENSYPYEFMIVTEPNESDVRYTQLEYRRGHNDSFYALLRYFLRLQGIESAQTRTELRSEVSSAIFANPRHSAYTPIARLPDGRLLELAHNHPESAFSTLRVVNP
;
A
#
# COMPACT_ATOMS: atom_id res chain seq x y z
N MET A 1 -58.69 49.38 -4.01
CA MET A 1 -57.31 49.72 -3.62
C MET A 1 -56.67 48.49 -3.02
N ILE A 2 -55.71 47.88 -3.73
CA ILE A 2 -54.94 46.71 -3.30
C ILE A 2 -53.54 47.21 -2.94
N LYS A 3 -53.01 46.87 -1.76
CA LYS A 3 -51.59 46.47 -1.58
C LYS A 3 -51.19 46.15 -0.13
N LYS A 4 -50.23 45.21 -0.07
CA LYS A 4 -49.47 44.63 1.07
C LYS A 4 -50.17 43.40 1.66
N VAL A 5 -49.54 42.22 1.72
CA VAL A 5 -48.36 41.92 2.57
C VAL A 5 -47.33 41.01 1.88
N PHE A 6 -46.09 41.16 2.37
CA PHE A 6 -44.84 40.45 2.08
C PHE A 6 -44.92 38.92 2.20
N GLY A 7 -44.12 38.23 1.39
CA GLY A 7 -43.74 36.84 1.59
C GLY A 7 -42.33 36.60 1.06
N ALA A 8 -41.33 36.74 1.92
CA ALA A 8 -39.96 36.32 1.64
C ALA A 8 -39.86 34.80 1.84
N ALA A 9 -39.66 34.06 0.74
CA ALA A 9 -39.32 32.65 0.80
C ALA A 9 -37.80 32.51 0.73
N LEU A 10 -37.19 32.34 1.90
CA LEU A 10 -35.80 31.97 2.10
C LEU A 10 -35.62 30.51 1.63
N VAL A 11 -35.02 30.31 0.46
CA VAL A 11 -34.66 28.97 -0.02
C VAL A 11 -33.31 28.59 0.60
N LEU A 12 -33.36 27.84 1.70
CA LEU A 12 -32.19 27.12 2.23
C LEU A 12 -31.81 26.02 1.23
N SER A 13 -30.71 26.23 0.50
CA SER A 13 -30.06 25.17 -0.26
C SER A 13 -29.18 24.36 0.68
N ILE A 14 -29.68 23.19 1.06
CA ILE A 14 -29.04 22.25 1.97
C ILE A 14 -27.99 21.45 1.18
N ALA A 15 -26.77 21.48 1.67
CA ALA A 15 -25.66 20.54 1.50
C ALA A 15 -25.70 19.60 0.28
N ALA A 16 -24.81 19.86 -0.68
CA ALA A 16 -24.27 18.82 -1.54
C ALA A 16 -23.36 17.90 -0.68
N CYS A 17 -23.97 16.93 0.00
CA CYS A 17 -23.22 15.74 0.44
C CYS A 17 -22.92 14.93 -0.82
N SER A 18 -21.74 15.13 -1.39
CA SER A 18 -21.17 14.18 -2.34
C SER A 18 -20.91 12.88 -1.60
N THR A 19 -21.87 11.97 -1.60
CA THR A 19 -21.58 10.55 -1.37
C THR A 19 -20.91 10.05 -2.63
N GLU A 20 -19.61 10.30 -2.75
CA GLU A 20 -18.77 9.54 -3.67
C GLU A 20 -18.99 8.07 -3.30
N GLU A 21 -19.64 7.31 -4.17
CA GLU A 21 -19.74 5.87 -4.03
C GLU A 21 -18.30 5.32 -3.94
N PRO A 22 -18.01 4.41 -2.98
CA PRO A 22 -16.69 3.82 -2.91
C PRO A 22 -16.40 3.16 -4.25
N VAL A 23 -15.37 3.63 -4.94
CA VAL A 23 -14.84 2.99 -6.15
C VAL A 23 -14.66 1.51 -5.82
N SER A 24 -15.25 0.62 -6.63
CA SER A 24 -15.13 -0.82 -6.40
C SER A 24 -13.65 -1.18 -6.30
N VAL A 25 -13.29 -1.87 -5.21
CA VAL A 25 -11.91 -2.32 -5.01
C VAL A 25 -11.66 -3.44 -6.01
N ASP A 26 -10.92 -3.13 -7.07
CA ASP A 26 -10.41 -4.16 -7.95
C ASP A 26 -9.42 -5.02 -7.15
N VAL A 27 -9.76 -6.28 -6.94
CA VAL A 27 -8.87 -7.25 -6.31
C VAL A 27 -7.62 -7.36 -7.17
N LEU A 28 -6.44 -7.08 -6.59
CA LEU A 28 -5.19 -7.24 -7.33
C LEU A 28 -5.07 -8.71 -7.77
N ASN A 29 -4.82 -8.92 -9.06
CA ASN A 29 -4.51 -10.26 -9.55
C ASN A 29 -2.99 -10.47 -9.59
N LEU A 30 -2.58 -11.75 -9.52
CA LEU A 30 -1.18 -12.12 -9.50
C LEU A 30 -0.45 -11.67 -10.78
N GLU A 31 -1.08 -11.82 -11.94
CA GLU A 31 -0.48 -11.50 -13.24
C GLU A 31 -0.05 -10.03 -13.33
N GLN A 32 -0.96 -9.10 -13.00
CA GLN A 32 -0.68 -7.67 -13.00
C GLN A 32 0.38 -7.30 -11.97
N THR A 33 0.32 -7.92 -10.78
CA THR A 33 1.28 -7.67 -9.71
C THR A 33 2.69 -8.14 -10.10
N LEU A 34 2.82 -9.31 -10.73
CA LEU A 34 4.09 -9.83 -11.24
C LEU A 34 4.62 -9.01 -12.43
N ALA A 35 3.74 -8.46 -13.27
CA ALA A 35 4.14 -7.56 -14.34
C ALA A 35 4.78 -6.27 -13.79
N GLN A 36 4.22 -5.72 -12.70
CA GLN A 36 4.78 -4.56 -12.01
C GLN A 36 6.14 -4.88 -11.34
N ILE A 37 6.29 -6.07 -10.73
CA ILE A 37 7.60 -6.53 -10.23
C ILE A 37 8.62 -6.64 -11.36
N THR A 38 8.21 -7.17 -12.52
CA THR A 38 9.09 -7.29 -13.69
C THR A 38 9.49 -5.91 -14.23
N ALA A 39 8.57 -4.94 -14.24
CA ALA A 39 8.89 -3.56 -14.61
C ALA A 39 9.85 -2.88 -13.63
N PHE A 40 9.76 -3.22 -12.34
CA PHE A 40 10.68 -2.74 -11.31
C PHE A 40 12.09 -3.32 -11.48
N GLU A 41 12.19 -4.63 -11.76
CA GLU A 41 13.43 -5.33 -12.11
C GLU A 41 14.13 -4.68 -13.32
N GLN A 42 13.35 -4.37 -14.37
CA GLN A 42 13.87 -3.76 -15.61
C GLN A 42 14.07 -2.24 -15.54
N SER A 43 13.70 -1.60 -14.42
CA SER A 43 13.86 -0.16 -14.27
C SER A 43 15.34 0.22 -14.21
N ALA A 44 15.64 1.52 -14.34
CA ALA A 44 17.00 2.04 -14.15
C ALA A 44 17.61 1.72 -12.77
N TRP A 45 16.78 1.24 -11.85
CA TRP A 45 17.18 0.84 -10.51
C TRP A 45 17.65 -0.61 -10.42
N GLY A 46 17.30 -1.46 -11.39
CA GLY A 46 17.70 -2.87 -11.40
C GLY A 46 17.16 -3.63 -10.19
N GLY A 47 15.87 -3.52 -9.90
CA GLY A 47 15.26 -4.19 -8.73
C GLY A 47 15.42 -5.71 -8.76
N CYS A 48 15.17 -6.36 -7.63
CA CYS A 48 15.33 -7.80 -7.46
C CYS A 48 16.77 -8.31 -7.68
N ASP A 49 17.79 -7.48 -7.44
CA ASP A 49 19.21 -7.76 -7.75
C ASP A 49 19.81 -8.93 -6.97
N ARG A 50 19.21 -9.29 -5.83
CA ARG A 50 19.61 -10.49 -5.07
C ARG A 50 18.86 -11.75 -5.50
N GLY A 51 17.69 -11.59 -6.11
CA GLY A 51 17.00 -12.65 -6.81
C GLY A 51 15.50 -12.67 -6.59
N ARG A 52 14.91 -13.73 -7.14
CA ARG A 52 13.48 -14.05 -7.04
C ARG A 52 13.33 -15.50 -6.64
N TYR A 53 12.35 -15.77 -5.79
CA TYR A 53 11.96 -17.12 -5.43
C TYR A 53 10.46 -17.18 -5.16
N ASN A 54 9.93 -18.39 -5.14
CA ASN A 54 8.55 -18.65 -4.79
C ASN A 54 8.50 -19.89 -3.90
N GLY A 55 7.35 -20.10 -3.29
CA GLY A 55 7.13 -21.25 -2.44
C GLY A 55 5.74 -21.26 -1.87
N VAL A 56 5.60 -22.02 -0.80
CA VAL A 56 4.36 -22.14 -0.04
C VAL A 56 4.68 -21.87 1.41
N ARG A 57 3.89 -21.01 2.05
CA ARG A 57 3.99 -20.68 3.47
C ARG A 57 2.77 -21.19 4.21
N GLU A 58 2.96 -21.54 5.48
CA GLU A 58 1.88 -21.94 6.37
C GLU A 58 1.38 -20.71 7.13
N GLU A 59 0.08 -20.43 7.04
CA GLU A 59 -0.59 -19.37 7.80
C GLU A 59 -1.87 -19.93 8.42
N GLY A 60 -1.83 -20.21 9.73
CA GLY A 60 -2.90 -20.95 10.39
C GLY A 60 -3.00 -22.37 9.83
N ASP A 61 -4.19 -22.75 9.37
CA ASP A 61 -4.45 -24.06 8.76
C ASP A 61 -4.26 -24.05 7.22
N GLU A 62 -3.87 -22.91 6.64
CA GLU A 62 -3.79 -22.74 5.19
C GLU A 62 -2.34 -22.76 4.68
N ARG A 63 -2.20 -23.28 3.45
CA ARG A 63 -0.94 -23.31 2.71
C ARG A 63 -1.04 -22.33 1.55
N LEU A 64 -0.39 -21.19 1.70
CA LEU A 64 -0.52 -20.07 0.78
C LEU A 64 0.69 -19.99 -0.15
N PRO A 65 0.48 -19.98 -1.48
CA PRO A 65 1.53 -19.69 -2.44
C PRO A 65 2.05 -18.27 -2.26
N PHE A 66 3.35 -18.08 -2.47
CA PHE A 66 3.98 -16.77 -2.41
C PHE A 66 5.09 -16.60 -3.45
N TRP A 67 5.35 -15.34 -3.80
CA TRP A 67 6.45 -14.91 -4.67
C TRP A 67 7.21 -13.79 -3.99
N VAL A 68 8.53 -13.85 -4.10
CA VAL A 68 9.46 -12.85 -3.54
C VAL A 68 10.34 -12.27 -4.62
N CYS A 69 10.56 -10.95 -4.51
CA CYS A 69 11.64 -10.20 -5.14
C CYS A 69 12.47 -9.57 -4.03
N GLU A 70 13.75 -9.94 -3.92
CA GLU A 70 14.65 -9.39 -2.91
C GLU A 70 15.83 -8.65 -3.54
N GLY A 71 16.34 -7.65 -2.84
CA GLY A 71 17.45 -6.85 -3.33
C GLY A 71 18.06 -5.94 -2.28
N VAL A 72 18.98 -5.08 -2.71
CA VAL A 72 19.70 -4.16 -1.82
C VAL A 72 19.86 -2.77 -2.44
N PHE A 73 19.49 -1.73 -1.69
CA PHE A 73 19.83 -0.35 -2.05
C PHE A 73 21.25 0.01 -1.63
N GLU A 74 22.00 0.69 -2.50
CA GLU A 74 23.35 1.22 -2.22
C GLU A 74 24.27 0.19 -1.54
N ASN A 75 24.12 -1.09 -1.91
CA ASN A 75 24.85 -2.23 -1.34
C ASN A 75 24.70 -2.41 0.20
N SER A 76 23.77 -1.71 0.86
CA SER A 76 23.69 -1.66 2.34
C SER A 76 22.27 -1.77 2.94
N TYR A 77 21.22 -1.50 2.16
CA TYR A 77 19.83 -1.50 2.65
C TYR A 77 19.00 -2.59 1.96
N PRO A 78 18.96 -3.80 2.52
CA PRO A 78 18.15 -4.89 1.98
C PRO A 78 16.66 -4.56 2.04
N TYR A 79 15.94 -5.08 1.05
CA TYR A 79 14.49 -5.03 0.96
C TYR A 79 13.94 -6.33 0.37
N GLU A 80 12.66 -6.58 0.63
CA GLU A 80 11.90 -7.70 0.08
C GLU A 80 10.49 -7.23 -0.29
N PHE A 81 10.08 -7.49 -1.54
CA PHE A 81 8.68 -7.46 -1.94
C PHE A 81 8.13 -8.89 -1.92
N MET A 82 7.06 -9.13 -1.19
CA MET A 82 6.37 -10.41 -1.17
C MET A 82 4.93 -10.26 -1.65
N ILE A 83 4.51 -11.18 -2.51
CA ILE A 83 3.12 -11.33 -2.97
C ILE A 83 2.63 -12.68 -2.45
N VAL A 84 1.53 -12.68 -1.73
CA VAL A 84 0.88 -13.90 -1.24
C VAL A 84 -0.49 -13.99 -1.87
N THR A 85 -0.81 -15.16 -2.42
CA THR A 85 -2.10 -15.40 -3.09
C THR A 85 -2.98 -16.32 -2.27
N GLU A 86 -4.25 -16.33 -2.65
CA GLU A 86 -5.14 -17.44 -2.33
C GLU A 86 -4.63 -18.77 -2.91
N PRO A 87 -5.11 -19.93 -2.43
CA PRO A 87 -4.74 -21.24 -2.96
C PRO A 87 -5.05 -21.45 -4.46
N ASN A 88 -5.85 -20.58 -5.07
CA ASN A 88 -6.14 -20.61 -6.50
C ASN A 88 -5.02 -20.03 -7.38
N GLU A 89 -3.96 -19.46 -6.77
CA GLU A 89 -2.80 -18.85 -7.44
C GLU A 89 -3.13 -17.70 -8.41
N SER A 90 -4.36 -17.18 -8.40
CA SER A 90 -4.76 -16.04 -9.24
C SER A 90 -4.98 -14.78 -8.42
N ASP A 91 -5.60 -14.94 -7.25
CA ASP A 91 -6.08 -13.82 -6.47
C ASP A 91 -5.05 -13.49 -5.41
N VAL A 92 -4.55 -12.25 -5.42
CA VAL A 92 -3.62 -11.81 -4.39
C VAL A 92 -4.40 -11.66 -3.09
N ARG A 93 -3.93 -12.30 -2.02
CA ARG A 93 -4.46 -12.10 -0.67
C ARG A 93 -3.86 -10.85 -0.05
N TYR A 94 -2.54 -10.70 -0.15
CA TYR A 94 -1.86 -9.50 0.30
C TYR A 94 -0.51 -9.31 -0.39
N THR A 95 0.00 -8.08 -0.34
CA THR A 95 1.38 -7.76 -0.71
C THR A 95 2.12 -7.14 0.46
N GLN A 96 3.42 -7.36 0.54
CA GLN A 96 4.30 -6.84 1.58
C GLN A 96 5.53 -6.16 0.99
N LEU A 97 6.02 -5.14 1.69
CA LEU A 97 7.34 -4.57 1.51
C LEU A 97 8.04 -4.59 2.87
N GLU A 98 9.03 -5.45 3.01
CA GLU A 98 9.97 -5.42 4.13
C GLU A 98 11.22 -4.63 3.73
N TYR A 99 11.71 -3.76 4.62
CA TYR A 99 12.88 -2.95 4.34
C TYR A 99 13.67 -2.62 5.61
N ARG A 100 14.98 -2.48 5.45
CA ARG A 100 15.86 -1.99 6.52
C ARG A 100 15.63 -0.49 6.73
N ARG A 101 15.37 -0.09 7.98
CA ARG A 101 15.24 1.32 8.38
C ARG A 101 16.58 2.06 8.38
N GLY A 102 16.52 3.39 8.33
CA GLY A 102 17.68 4.26 8.52
C GLY A 102 18.22 4.92 7.24
N HIS A 103 17.54 4.76 6.11
CA HIS A 103 17.87 5.45 4.86
C HIS A 103 16.61 5.88 4.11
N ASN A 104 16.38 7.20 4.07
CA ASN A 104 15.12 7.76 3.61
C ASN A 104 14.98 7.68 2.09
N ASP A 105 16.06 7.87 1.34
CA ASP A 105 16.00 7.85 -0.12
C ASP A 105 15.67 6.46 -0.65
N SER A 106 16.27 5.42 -0.07
CA SER A 106 15.90 4.03 -0.38
C SER A 106 14.46 3.74 0.01
N PHE A 107 14.04 4.19 1.19
CA PHE A 107 12.66 3.99 1.64
C PHE A 107 11.65 4.67 0.71
N TYR A 108 11.88 5.91 0.30
CA TYR A 108 10.97 6.64 -0.61
C TYR A 108 10.93 6.02 -2.00
N ALA A 109 12.06 5.52 -2.51
CA ALA A 109 12.10 4.77 -3.76
C ALA A 109 11.25 3.49 -3.65
N LEU A 110 11.48 2.69 -2.61
CA LEU A 110 10.73 1.45 -2.35
C LEU A 110 9.24 1.70 -2.17
N LEU A 111 8.87 2.69 -1.36
CA LEU A 111 7.48 3.05 -1.13
C LEU A 111 6.78 3.46 -2.43
N ARG A 112 7.45 4.22 -3.30
CA ARG A 112 6.89 4.60 -4.61
C ARG A 112 6.54 3.36 -5.45
N TYR A 113 7.41 2.36 -5.50
CA TYR A 113 7.15 1.11 -6.22
C TYR A 113 6.08 0.28 -5.53
N PHE A 114 6.09 0.21 -4.20
CA PHE A 114 5.06 -0.49 -3.45
C PHE A 114 3.66 0.09 -3.70
N LEU A 115 3.51 1.41 -3.72
CA LEU A 115 2.23 2.06 -4.03
C LEU A 115 1.79 1.82 -5.48
N ARG A 116 2.73 1.72 -6.43
CA ARG A 116 2.42 1.32 -7.82
C ARG A 116 1.94 -0.12 -7.93
N LEU A 117 2.52 -1.05 -7.14
CA LEU A 117 2.01 -2.41 -7.02
C LEU A 117 0.55 -2.44 -6.55
N GLN A 118 0.13 -1.44 -5.78
CA GLN A 118 -1.26 -1.28 -5.36
C GLN A 118 -2.17 -0.61 -6.40
N GLY A 119 -1.69 -0.35 -7.63
CA GLY A 119 -2.46 0.34 -8.68
C GLY A 119 -2.47 1.88 -8.56
N ILE A 120 -1.66 2.46 -7.66
CA ILE A 120 -1.68 3.91 -7.43
C ILE A 120 -0.78 4.63 -8.44
N GLU A 121 -1.36 5.00 -9.57
CA GLU A 121 -0.66 5.62 -10.69
C GLU A 121 -0.44 7.14 -10.55
N SER A 122 -1.32 7.84 -9.83
CA SER A 122 -1.22 9.28 -9.60
C SER A 122 0.03 9.66 -8.80
N ALA A 123 0.87 10.52 -9.36
CA ALA A 123 2.06 11.03 -8.68
C ALA A 123 1.74 11.89 -7.46
N GLN A 124 0.64 12.65 -7.52
CA GLN A 124 0.16 13.46 -6.42
C GLN A 124 -0.27 12.57 -5.24
N THR A 125 -1.13 11.58 -5.50
CA THR A 125 -1.62 10.65 -4.48
C THR A 125 -0.47 9.88 -3.82
N ARG A 126 0.54 9.44 -4.59
CA ARG A 126 1.74 8.82 -4.01
C ARG A 126 2.54 9.77 -3.12
N THR A 127 2.57 11.06 -3.44
CA THR A 127 3.28 12.07 -2.65
C THR A 127 2.58 12.35 -1.32
N GLU A 128 1.25 12.40 -1.34
CA GLU A 128 0.39 12.53 -0.15
C GLU A 128 0.57 11.31 0.76
N LEU A 129 0.40 10.09 0.23
CA LEU A 129 0.60 8.84 0.95
C LEU A 129 2.03 8.70 1.50
N ARG A 130 3.06 9.10 0.74
CA ARG A 130 4.44 9.13 1.25
C ARG A 130 4.55 9.97 2.53
N SER A 131 3.87 11.12 2.58
CA SER A 131 3.95 12.05 3.69
C SER A 131 3.25 11.48 4.93
N GLU A 132 2.10 10.85 4.75
CA GLU A 132 1.35 10.15 5.79
C GLU A 132 2.14 8.96 6.36
N VAL A 133 2.62 8.07 5.48
CA VAL A 133 3.40 6.88 5.87
C VAL A 133 4.69 7.26 6.59
N SER A 134 5.41 8.27 6.11
CA SER A 134 6.64 8.75 6.76
C SER A 134 6.36 9.29 8.17
N SER A 135 5.24 10.00 8.34
CA SER A 135 4.82 10.52 9.64
C SER A 135 4.48 9.39 10.61
N ALA A 136 3.79 8.35 10.15
CA ALA A 136 3.46 7.18 10.95
C ALA A 136 4.69 6.38 11.38
N ILE A 137 5.66 6.18 10.47
CA ILE A 137 6.93 5.52 10.78
C ILE A 137 7.74 6.34 11.80
N PHE A 138 7.77 7.67 11.63
CA PHE A 138 8.50 8.57 12.54
C PHE A 138 7.90 8.57 13.95
N ALA A 139 6.57 8.48 14.07
CA ALA A 139 5.89 8.34 15.36
C ALA A 139 6.28 7.04 16.11
N ASN A 140 6.95 6.10 15.43
CA ASN A 140 7.61 4.92 15.99
C ASN A 140 6.73 4.07 16.94
N PRO A 141 5.49 3.68 16.55
CA PRO A 141 4.73 2.71 17.32
C PRO A 141 5.34 1.31 17.11
N ARG A 142 6.32 0.94 17.95
CA ARG A 142 7.04 -0.35 17.85
C ARG A 142 6.13 -1.52 18.27
N HIS A 143 5.24 -1.91 17.38
CA HIS A 143 4.38 -3.07 17.53
C HIS A 143 4.76 -4.15 16.52
N SER A 144 4.82 -5.40 16.98
CA SER A 144 4.96 -6.56 16.11
C SER A 144 3.68 -6.87 15.33
N ALA A 145 2.53 -6.42 15.84
CA ALA A 145 1.25 -6.53 15.15
C ALA A 145 1.11 -5.46 14.06
N TYR A 146 0.53 -5.85 12.93
CA TYR A 146 0.16 -4.94 11.86
C TYR A 146 -0.88 -3.94 12.37
N THR A 147 -0.56 -2.66 12.20
CA THR A 147 -1.43 -1.54 12.58
C THR A 147 -1.72 -0.71 11.33
N PRO A 148 -2.98 -0.34 11.04
CA PRO A 148 -3.30 0.56 9.95
C PRO A 148 -2.62 1.93 10.13
N ILE A 149 -1.94 2.41 9.10
CA ILE A 149 -1.23 3.70 9.11
C ILE A 149 -1.69 4.67 8.02
N ALA A 150 -2.32 4.18 6.96
CA ALA A 150 -2.90 5.01 5.91
C ALA A 150 -4.05 4.28 5.21
N ARG A 151 -4.97 5.04 4.60
CA ARG A 151 -6.04 4.50 3.75
C ARG A 151 -5.71 4.78 2.29
N LEU A 152 -5.76 3.73 1.47
CA LEU A 152 -5.57 3.84 0.03
C LEU A 152 -6.84 4.43 -0.66
N PRO A 153 -6.73 4.97 -1.87
CA PRO A 153 -7.87 5.57 -2.57
C PRO A 153 -9.05 4.61 -2.81
N ASP A 154 -8.75 3.32 -2.97
CA ASP A 154 -9.74 2.24 -3.10
C ASP A 154 -10.29 1.76 -1.74
N GLY A 155 -9.94 2.43 -0.65
CA GLY A 155 -10.42 2.10 0.69
C GLY A 155 -9.65 0.98 1.41
N ARG A 156 -8.73 0.26 0.74
CA ARG A 156 -7.83 -0.70 1.40
C ARG A 156 -6.94 0.02 2.42
N LEU A 157 -6.45 -0.73 3.40
CA LEU A 157 -5.58 -0.20 4.45
C LEU A 157 -4.13 -0.55 4.16
N LEU A 158 -3.27 0.45 4.26
CA LEU A 158 -1.83 0.26 4.35
C LEU A 158 -1.48 0.09 5.82
N GLU A 159 -0.94 -1.07 6.16
CA GLU A 159 -0.59 -1.47 7.50
C GLU A 159 0.93 -1.46 7.69
N LEU A 160 1.37 -1.23 8.93
CA LEU A 160 2.76 -1.26 9.33
C LEU A 160 2.94 -2.23 10.49
N ALA A 161 3.99 -3.06 10.41
CA ALA A 161 4.51 -3.83 11.52
C ALA A 161 6.02 -3.59 11.68
N HIS A 162 6.52 -3.78 12.89
CA HIS A 162 7.95 -3.84 13.20
C HIS A 162 8.29 -5.26 13.64
N ASN A 163 9.00 -6.03 12.81
CA ASN A 163 9.24 -7.47 13.00
C ASN A 163 9.84 -7.84 14.37
N HIS A 164 10.49 -6.90 15.05
CA HIS A 164 10.78 -6.90 16.48
C HIS A 164 11.22 -5.47 16.86
N PRO A 165 11.04 -4.99 18.11
CA PRO A 165 11.58 -3.68 18.53
C PRO A 165 13.10 -3.54 18.30
N GLU A 166 13.81 -4.66 18.35
CA GLU A 166 15.27 -4.75 18.12
C GLU A 166 15.65 -5.02 16.67
N SER A 167 14.72 -5.54 15.85
CA SER A 167 14.98 -5.77 14.43
C SER A 167 15.07 -4.43 13.72
N ALA A 168 16.10 -4.21 12.89
CA ALA A 168 16.23 -3.00 12.07
C ALA A 168 15.20 -2.90 10.93
N PHE A 169 14.29 -3.86 10.81
CA PHE A 169 13.35 -4.01 9.70
C PHE A 169 11.92 -3.60 10.06
N SER A 170 11.26 -3.01 9.09
CA SER A 170 9.84 -2.68 9.11
C SER A 170 9.16 -3.29 7.90
N THR A 171 7.89 -3.66 8.06
CA THR A 171 7.10 -4.29 7.02
C THR A 171 5.83 -3.51 6.80
N LEU A 172 5.66 -3.05 5.56
CA LEU A 172 4.40 -2.51 5.07
C LEU A 172 3.57 -3.64 4.46
N ARG A 173 2.26 -3.62 4.65
CA ARG A 173 1.34 -4.61 4.08
C ARG A 173 0.06 -3.96 3.57
N VAL A 174 -0.45 -4.47 2.46
CA VAL A 174 -1.80 -4.18 1.98
C VAL A 174 -2.51 -5.50 1.77
N VAL A 175 -3.65 -5.66 2.44
CA VAL A 175 -4.50 -6.85 2.35
C VAL A 175 -5.61 -6.55 1.35
N ASN A 176 -5.85 -7.47 0.41
CA ASN A 176 -6.99 -7.40 -0.47
C ASN A 176 -8.27 -7.80 0.28
N PRO A 177 -9.41 -7.18 -0.05
CA PRO A 177 -10.69 -7.42 0.63
C PRO A 177 -11.27 -8.81 0.33
#